data_AF-A0A7S1RNP9-F1
#
_entry.id   AF-A0A7S1RNP9-F1
#
_cell.length_a   1.000
_cell.length_b   1.000
_cell.length_c   1.000
_cell.angle_alpha   90.00
_cell.angle_beta   90.00
_cell.angle_gamma   90.00
#
_symmetry.space_group_name_H-M   'P 1'
#
loop_
_entity.id
_entity.type
_entity.pdbx_description
1 polymer ?
#
loop_
_entity_poly.entity_id
_entity_poly.type
_entity_poly.pdbx_seq_one_letter_code
_entity_poly.pdbx_strand_id
1 'polypeptide(L)'
;DQQLDTLLSLAGFGNCTDIPYEAFISWLFAGMDADPFNNIVMLTDSYKVTHHLQYPPGTEKIYSYFECRGGQFPEVCFFGLQYFLKKYLVGPVVTMDKIADAEAYFKQHFFHPVWGYNERLFNRPAWEYIVKEHSGHLPVVIKSVPE
;
A
#
# COMPACT_ATOMS: atom_id res chain seq x y z
N ASP A 1 5.10 0.32 26.91
CA ASP A 1 5.98 -0.29 27.93
C ASP A 1 5.43 -1.62 28.42
N GLN A 2 4.48 -1.68 29.36
CA GLN A 2 4.08 -2.96 29.98
C GLN A 2 3.45 -4.01 29.04
N GLN A 3 2.65 -3.60 28.04
CA GLN A 3 2.07 -4.52 27.05
C GLN A 3 3.11 -5.10 26.08
N LEU A 4 4.10 -4.30 25.69
CA LEU A 4 5.19 -4.72 24.80
C LEU A 4 6.11 -5.71 25.51
N ASP A 5 6.45 -5.43 26.77
CA ASP A 5 7.27 -6.34 27.58
C ASP A 5 6.57 -7.70 27.82
N THR A 6 5.25 -7.69 28.00
CA THR A 6 4.46 -8.93 28.15
C THR A 6 4.46 -9.75 26.85
N LEU A 7 4.32 -9.10 25.69
CA LEU A 7 4.36 -9.78 24.38
C LEU A 7 5.75 -10.36 24.06
N LEU A 8 6.82 -9.61 24.39
CA LEU A 8 8.20 -10.05 24.19
C LEU A 8 8.56 -11.25 25.07
N SER A 9 8.11 -11.25 26.33
CA SER A 9 8.27 -12.40 27.23
C SER A 9 7.55 -13.65 26.74
N LEU A 10 6.33 -13.52 26.23
CA LEU A 10 5.56 -14.64 25.65
C LEU A 10 6.21 -15.21 24.39
N ALA A 11 6.99 -14.40 23.68
CA ALA A 11 7.75 -14.78 22.50
C ALA A 11 9.13 -15.39 22.80
N GLY A 12 9.50 -15.55 24.07
CA GLY A 12 10.79 -16.10 24.48
C GLY A 12 11.95 -15.10 24.43
N PHE A 13 11.68 -13.82 24.17
CA PHE A 13 12.66 -12.76 24.32
C PHE A 13 12.67 -12.27 25.78
N GLY A 14 13.86 -11.93 26.29
CA GLY A 14 14.04 -11.39 27.64
C GLY A 14 13.55 -9.94 27.77
N ASN A 15 14.27 -9.12 28.54
CA ASN A 15 13.95 -7.69 28.64
C ASN A 15 14.14 -6.96 27.30
N CYS A 16 13.27 -5.98 27.03
CA CYS A 16 13.26 -5.21 25.78
C CYS A 16 14.56 -4.44 25.49
N THR A 17 15.44 -4.28 26.47
CA THR A 17 16.70 -3.53 26.36
C THR A 17 17.84 -4.29 25.68
N ASP A 18 17.73 -5.62 25.53
CA ASP A 18 18.83 -6.47 25.04
C ASP A 18 18.52 -7.20 23.74
N ILE A 19 17.40 -6.87 23.07
CA ILE A 19 17.03 -7.52 21.80
C ILE A 19 17.75 -6.81 20.65
N PRO A 20 18.63 -7.48 19.89
CA PRO A 20 19.19 -6.91 18.67
C PRO A 20 18.05 -6.53 17.73
N TYR A 21 18.09 -5.32 17.16
CA TYR A 21 17.01 -4.81 16.31
C TYR A 21 16.67 -5.78 15.17
N GLU A 22 17.67 -6.48 14.62
CA GLU A 22 17.49 -7.52 13.59
C GLU A 22 16.65 -8.71 14.08
N ALA A 23 16.84 -9.15 15.33
CA ALA A 23 16.07 -10.26 15.91
C ALA A 23 14.63 -9.84 16.24
N PHE A 24 14.44 -8.59 16.70
CA PHE A 24 13.11 -8.03 16.95
C PHE A 24 12.31 -7.88 15.65
N ILE A 25 12.93 -7.31 14.60
CA ILE A 25 12.33 -7.16 13.28
C ILE A 25 12.04 -8.54 12.69
N SER A 26 13.02 -9.45 12.71
CA SER A 26 12.80 -10.81 12.22
C SER A 26 11.67 -11.53 12.94
N TRP A 27 11.52 -11.39 14.26
CA TRP A 27 10.42 -11.99 15.02
C TRP A 27 9.06 -11.32 14.77
N LEU A 28 9.02 -9.98 14.72
CA LEU A 28 7.81 -9.21 14.41
C LEU A 28 7.22 -9.66 13.06
N PHE A 29 8.11 -10.01 12.12
CA PHE A 29 7.76 -10.48 10.78
C PHE A 29 7.84 -12.01 10.62
N ALA A 30 8.20 -12.79 11.66
CA ALA A 30 8.42 -14.25 11.56
C ALA A 30 7.14 -15.07 11.34
N GLY A 31 5.97 -14.46 11.49
CA GLY A 31 4.68 -15.04 11.12
C GLY A 31 4.04 -14.40 9.88
N MET A 32 4.75 -13.46 9.24
CA MET A 32 4.31 -12.82 8.01
C MET A 32 5.01 -13.52 6.83
N ASP A 33 4.49 -14.68 6.43
CA ASP A 33 4.92 -15.37 5.21
C ASP A 33 4.68 -14.51 3.93
N ALA A 34 3.95 -13.40 4.06
CA ALA A 34 3.68 -12.44 3.02
C ALA A 34 4.50 -11.15 3.24
N ASP A 35 5.26 -10.73 2.23
CA ASP A 35 5.83 -9.38 2.15
C ASP A 35 4.70 -8.35 2.40
N PRO A 36 4.72 -7.59 3.51
CA PRO A 36 3.67 -6.62 3.83
C PRO A 36 3.49 -5.56 2.74
N PHE A 37 4.53 -5.37 1.92
CA PHE A 37 4.53 -4.43 0.82
C PHE A 37 4.20 -5.08 -0.53
N ASN A 38 3.69 -6.32 -0.56
CA ASN A 38 3.29 -7.01 -1.78
C ASN A 38 1.77 -7.00 -2.00
N ASN A 39 1.09 -5.91 -1.65
CA ASN A 39 -0.30 -5.70 -2.05
C ASN A 39 -0.55 -4.24 -2.43
N ILE A 40 -0.45 -3.95 -3.73
CA ILE A 40 -0.60 -2.58 -4.25
C ILE A 40 -1.96 -1.95 -3.92
N VAL A 41 -3.01 -2.74 -3.70
CA VAL A 41 -4.33 -2.25 -3.32
C VAL A 41 -4.29 -1.56 -1.94
N MET A 42 -3.36 -1.96 -1.08
CA MET A 42 -3.14 -1.38 0.26
C MET A 42 -1.98 -0.36 0.31
N LEU A 43 -1.14 -0.29 -0.74
CA LEU A 43 0.01 0.63 -0.81
C LEU A 43 -0.39 2.03 -1.25
N THR A 44 -1.30 2.64 -0.49
CA THR A 44 -1.83 3.96 -0.78
C THR A 44 -2.19 4.66 0.53
N ASP A 45 -2.16 5.99 0.52
CA ASP A 45 -2.77 6.74 1.60
C ASP A 45 -4.27 6.42 1.68
N SER A 46 -4.80 6.21 2.88
CA SER A 46 -6.17 5.73 3.08
C SER A 46 -7.23 6.63 2.46
N TYR A 47 -7.04 7.94 2.50
CA TYR A 47 -7.99 8.89 1.90
C TYR A 47 -8.18 8.66 0.37
N LYS A 48 -7.15 8.18 -0.33
CA LYS A 48 -7.19 7.89 -1.77
C LYS A 48 -8.13 6.75 -2.14
N VAL A 49 -8.41 5.84 -1.20
CA VAL A 49 -9.34 4.71 -1.40
C VAL A 49 -10.75 5.21 -1.74
N THR A 50 -11.09 6.43 -1.29
CA THR A 50 -12.41 7.04 -1.50
C THR A 50 -12.46 8.06 -2.64
N HIS A 51 -11.32 8.34 -3.31
CA HIS A 51 -11.25 9.39 -4.33
C HIS A 51 -12.12 9.13 -5.55
N HIS A 52 -12.42 7.86 -5.86
CA HIS A 52 -13.33 7.52 -6.96
C HIS A 52 -14.74 8.12 -6.80
N LEU A 53 -15.15 8.44 -5.56
CA LEU A 53 -16.43 9.09 -5.27
C LEU A 53 -16.36 10.62 -5.45
N GLN A 54 -15.17 11.19 -5.56
CA GLN A 54 -14.92 12.63 -5.52
C GLN A 54 -14.62 13.22 -6.90
N TYR A 55 -14.30 12.38 -7.89
CA TYR A 55 -14.08 12.86 -9.25
C TYR A 55 -15.38 13.35 -9.90
N PRO A 56 -15.31 14.39 -10.76
CA PRO A 56 -16.47 14.83 -11.53
C PRO A 56 -17.10 13.67 -12.34
N PRO A 57 -18.44 13.57 -12.41
CA PRO A 57 -19.11 12.56 -13.22
C PRO A 57 -18.65 12.63 -14.69
N GLY A 58 -18.40 11.46 -15.30
CA GLY A 58 -17.90 11.37 -16.69
C GLY A 58 -16.39 11.56 -16.84
N THR A 59 -15.62 11.58 -15.74
CA THR A 59 -14.16 11.59 -15.82
C THR A 59 -13.63 10.28 -16.40
N GLU A 60 -13.02 10.36 -17.59
CA GLU A 60 -12.40 9.19 -18.27
C GLU A 60 -10.87 9.15 -18.12
N LYS A 61 -10.23 10.29 -17.84
CA LYS A 61 -8.77 10.40 -17.79
C LYS A 61 -8.31 11.33 -16.69
N ILE A 62 -7.31 10.87 -15.94
CA ILE A 62 -6.56 11.65 -14.96
C ILE A 62 -5.10 11.68 -15.40
N TYR A 63 -4.49 12.86 -15.40
CA TYR A 63 -3.07 13.06 -15.70
C TYR A 63 -2.40 13.74 -14.50
N SER A 64 -1.25 13.23 -14.09
CA SER A 64 -0.47 13.75 -12.97
C SER A 64 1.01 13.81 -13.36
N TYR A 65 1.75 14.70 -12.73
CA TYR A 65 3.19 14.85 -12.93
C TYR A 65 3.91 14.91 -11.58
N PHE A 66 5.20 14.60 -11.59
CA PHE A 66 6.07 14.62 -10.42
C PHE A 66 7.15 15.67 -10.63
N GLU A 67 7.38 16.52 -9.62
CA GLU A 67 8.44 17.52 -9.61
C GLU A 67 9.00 17.69 -8.19
N CYS A 68 10.29 18.03 -8.10
CA CYS A 68 10.88 18.54 -6.87
C CYS A 68 10.71 20.06 -6.85
N ARG A 69 9.54 20.54 -6.38
CA ARG A 69 9.24 21.98 -6.35
C ARG A 69 10.00 22.68 -5.23
N GLY A 70 11.05 23.40 -5.59
CA GLY A 70 11.94 24.07 -4.64
C GLY A 70 12.86 23.09 -3.91
N GLY A 71 13.73 23.61 -3.05
CA GLY A 71 14.69 22.80 -2.31
C GLY A 71 15.93 23.60 -1.92
N GLN A 72 16.82 22.95 -1.15
CA GLN A 72 18.11 23.52 -0.79
C GLN A 72 19.08 23.59 -1.98
N PHE A 73 18.90 22.69 -2.95
CA PHE A 73 19.77 22.55 -4.11
C PHE A 73 19.10 23.09 -5.38
N PRO A 74 19.85 23.75 -6.27
CA PRO A 74 19.32 24.26 -7.53
C PRO A 74 18.95 23.15 -8.53
N GLU A 75 19.54 21.96 -8.37
CA GLU A 75 19.35 20.81 -9.25
C GLU A 75 19.22 19.53 -8.43
N VAL A 76 18.56 18.53 -9.02
CA VAL A 76 18.34 17.21 -8.41
C VAL A 76 18.69 16.11 -9.42
N CYS A 77 19.33 15.04 -8.96
CA CYS A 77 19.53 13.83 -9.74
C CYS A 77 18.23 13.01 -9.74
N PHE A 78 17.72 12.68 -10.92
CA PHE A 78 16.56 11.80 -11.07
C PHE A 78 17.03 10.35 -11.12
N PHE A 79 16.73 9.55 -10.10
CA PHE A 79 17.13 8.15 -10.03
C PHE A 79 16.14 7.34 -9.18
N GLY A 80 15.95 6.06 -9.51
CA GLY A 80 15.20 5.09 -8.68
C GLY A 80 13.80 4.72 -9.19
N LEU A 81 13.27 5.41 -10.21
CA LEU A 81 11.96 5.09 -10.78
C LEU A 81 11.94 3.66 -11.34
N GLN A 82 12.96 3.22 -12.07
CA GLN A 82 13.02 1.90 -12.68
C GLN A 82 12.94 0.77 -11.65
N TYR A 83 13.60 0.92 -10.49
CA TYR A 83 13.47 -0.02 -9.38
C TYR A 83 12.03 -0.07 -8.86
N PHE A 84 11.44 1.10 -8.61
CA PHE A 84 10.07 1.21 -8.13
C PHE A 84 9.07 0.55 -9.09
N LEU A 85 9.20 0.80 -10.39
CA LEU A 85 8.36 0.19 -11.43
C LEU A 85 8.47 -1.35 -11.40
N LYS A 86 9.69 -1.88 -11.46
CA LYS A 86 9.94 -3.33 -11.52
C LYS A 86 9.48 -4.05 -10.26
N LYS A 87 9.62 -3.43 -9.10
CA LYS A 87 9.25 -4.04 -7.81
C LYS A 87 7.75 -4.02 -7.56
N TYR A 88 7.06 -2.93 -7.91
CA TYR A 88 5.70 -2.70 -7.44
C TYR A 88 4.63 -2.63 -8.53
N LEU A 89 4.96 -2.24 -9.77
CA LEU A 89 3.96 -1.93 -10.80
C LEU A 89 3.95 -2.89 -11.99
N VAL A 90 5.08 -3.54 -12.29
CA VAL A 90 5.23 -4.41 -13.46
C VAL A 90 4.71 -5.82 -13.16
N GLY A 91 3.91 -6.36 -14.10
CA GLY A 91 3.34 -7.72 -14.03
C GLY A 91 1.92 -7.75 -13.47
N PRO A 92 1.39 -8.96 -13.17
CA PRO A 92 0.06 -9.15 -12.60
C PRO A 92 0.06 -8.82 -11.09
N VAL A 93 0.19 -7.53 -10.76
CA VAL A 93 0.35 -7.06 -9.37
C VAL A 93 -0.96 -7.06 -8.58
N VAL A 94 -2.12 -7.15 -9.25
CA VAL A 94 -3.46 -7.25 -8.66
C VAL A 94 -4.01 -8.67 -8.84
N THR A 95 -4.46 -9.30 -7.75
CA THR A 95 -5.09 -10.63 -7.75
C THR A 95 -6.38 -10.62 -6.91
N MET A 96 -7.24 -11.62 -7.09
CA MET A 96 -8.47 -11.72 -6.29
C MET A 96 -8.20 -11.84 -4.79
N ASP A 97 -7.16 -12.58 -4.39
CA ASP A 97 -6.76 -12.71 -2.99
C ASP A 97 -6.33 -11.37 -2.39
N LYS A 98 -5.50 -10.62 -3.13
CA LYS A 98 -5.07 -9.26 -2.72
C LYS A 98 -6.25 -8.30 -2.58
N ILE A 99 -7.28 -8.43 -3.44
CA ILE A 99 -8.50 -7.62 -3.35
C ILE A 99 -9.30 -8.00 -2.10
N ALA A 100 -9.45 -9.28 -1.79
CA ALA A 100 -10.16 -9.75 -0.61
C ALA A 100 -9.47 -9.30 0.68
N ASP A 101 -8.13 -9.44 0.76
CA ASP A 101 -7.34 -8.98 1.90
C ASP A 101 -7.46 -7.47 2.10
N ALA A 102 -7.36 -6.70 1.01
CA ALA A 102 -7.48 -5.25 1.07
C ALA A 102 -8.89 -4.80 1.49
N GLU A 103 -9.93 -5.46 1.01
CA GLU A 103 -11.31 -5.17 1.41
C GLU A 103 -11.53 -5.44 2.90
N ALA A 104 -11.04 -6.56 3.42
CA ALA A 104 -11.11 -6.89 4.83
C ALA A 104 -10.37 -5.84 5.68
N TYR A 105 -9.17 -5.45 5.26
CA TYR A 105 -8.39 -4.39 5.90
C TYR A 105 -9.14 -3.04 5.91
N PHE A 106 -9.63 -2.58 4.76
CA PHE A 106 -10.30 -1.27 4.67
C PHE A 106 -11.66 -1.24 5.36
N LYS A 107 -12.37 -2.37 5.42
CA LYS A 107 -13.58 -2.53 6.25
C LYS A 107 -13.31 -2.20 7.70
N GLN A 108 -12.23 -2.74 8.26
CA GLN A 108 -11.81 -2.45 9.63
C GLN A 108 -11.25 -1.03 9.77
N HIS A 109 -10.41 -0.59 8.83
CA HIS A 109 -9.75 0.71 8.88
C HIS A 109 -10.73 1.89 8.86
N PHE A 110 -11.81 1.79 8.08
CA PHE A 110 -12.84 2.83 7.97
C PHE A 110 -14.08 2.57 8.84
N PHE A 111 -14.04 1.57 9.73
CA PHE A 111 -15.15 1.29 10.63
C PHE A 111 -15.33 2.42 11.63
N HIS A 112 -16.54 2.96 11.74
CA HIS A 112 -16.88 3.93 12.78
C HIS A 112 -17.72 3.26 13.88
N PRO A 113 -17.42 3.43 15.18
CA PRO A 113 -18.12 2.74 16.27
C PRO A 113 -19.62 3.06 16.35
N VAL A 114 -20.04 4.21 15.85
CA VAL A 114 -21.44 4.65 15.87
C VAL A 114 -22.19 4.34 14.57
N TRP A 115 -21.52 4.47 13.41
CA TRP A 115 -22.19 4.46 12.10
C TRP A 115 -21.83 3.23 11.25
N GLY A 116 -20.97 2.35 11.78
CA GLY A 116 -20.50 1.17 11.08
C GLY A 116 -19.56 1.48 9.92
N TYR A 117 -19.50 0.56 8.97
CA TYR A 117 -18.73 0.68 7.73
C TYR A 117 -19.66 1.00 6.56
N ASN A 118 -19.21 1.87 5.66
CA ASN A 118 -19.91 2.19 4.42
C ASN A 118 -19.27 1.41 3.25
N GLU A 119 -20.01 0.46 2.69
CA GLU A 119 -19.56 -0.41 1.59
C GLU A 119 -19.15 0.37 0.31
N ARG A 120 -19.59 1.62 0.14
CA ARG A 120 -19.20 2.46 -1.01
C ARG A 120 -17.74 2.93 -0.96
N LEU A 121 -17.09 2.87 0.22
CA LEU A 121 -15.74 3.41 0.41
C LEU A 121 -14.68 2.60 -0.33
N PHE A 122 -14.83 1.27 -0.42
CA PHE A 122 -13.89 0.42 -1.15
C PHE A 122 -14.44 0.04 -2.53
N ASN A 123 -13.77 0.49 -3.59
CA ASN A 123 -14.21 0.23 -4.97
C ASN A 123 -13.79 -1.16 -5.47
N ARG A 124 -14.32 -2.22 -4.85
CA ARG A 124 -14.07 -3.61 -5.25
C ARG A 124 -14.32 -3.87 -6.74
N PRO A 125 -15.44 -3.39 -7.35
CA PRO A 125 -15.70 -3.64 -8.77
C PRO A 125 -14.60 -3.10 -9.71
N ALA A 126 -14.02 -1.94 -9.40
CA ALA A 126 -12.95 -1.37 -10.21
C ALA A 126 -11.64 -2.19 -10.12
N TRP A 127 -11.33 -2.75 -8.94
CA TRP A 127 -10.17 -3.64 -8.81
C TRP A 127 -10.39 -4.97 -9.53
N GLU A 128 -11.59 -5.55 -9.43
CA GLU A 128 -11.93 -6.77 -10.18
C GLU A 128 -11.86 -6.57 -11.69
N TYR A 129 -12.26 -5.38 -12.18
CA TYR A 129 -12.14 -5.02 -13.59
C TYR A 129 -10.68 -5.12 -14.06
N ILE A 130 -9.70 -4.66 -13.26
CA ILE A 130 -8.27 -4.77 -13.59
C ILE A 130 -7.84 -6.24 -13.71
N VAL A 131 -8.34 -7.13 -12.84
CA VAL A 131 -8.06 -8.57 -12.94
C VAL A 131 -8.66 -9.17 -14.21
N LYS A 132 -9.94 -8.87 -14.48
CA LYS A 132 -10.71 -9.47 -15.58
C LYS A 132 -10.27 -8.97 -16.96
N GLU A 133 -10.13 -7.66 -17.13
CA GLU A 133 -9.87 -7.04 -18.44
C GLU A 133 -8.37 -6.83 -18.72
N HIS A 134 -7.54 -6.71 -17.68
CA HIS A 134 -6.11 -6.44 -17.81
C HIS A 134 -5.22 -7.55 -17.22
N SER A 135 -5.80 -8.72 -16.90
CA SER A 135 -5.05 -9.85 -16.32
C SER A 135 -4.21 -9.46 -15.10
N GLY A 136 -4.73 -8.56 -14.26
CA GLY A 136 -4.06 -8.06 -13.06
C GLY A 136 -2.94 -7.04 -13.30
N HIS A 137 -2.71 -6.62 -14.55
CA HIS A 137 -1.74 -5.58 -14.91
C HIS A 137 -2.37 -4.19 -14.81
N LEU A 138 -1.64 -3.22 -14.26
CA LEU A 138 -2.16 -1.87 -14.10
C LEU A 138 -2.31 -1.16 -15.46
N PRO A 139 -3.50 -0.64 -15.81
CA PRO A 139 -3.71 0.09 -17.07
C PRO A 139 -3.23 1.54 -16.98
N VAL A 140 -1.95 1.76 -16.71
CA VAL A 140 -1.33 3.09 -16.56
C VAL A 140 -0.19 3.29 -17.55
N VAL A 141 0.03 4.55 -17.95
CA VAL A 141 1.15 4.95 -18.81
C VAL A 141 2.03 5.92 -18.05
N ILE A 142 3.31 5.60 -17.92
CA ILE A 142 4.31 6.42 -17.21
C ILE A 142 5.36 6.88 -18.22
N LYS A 143 5.59 8.19 -18.25
CA LYS A 143 6.66 8.83 -19.04
C LYS A 143 7.65 9.47 -18.07
N SER A 144 8.94 9.33 -18.33
CA SER A 144 9.99 9.86 -17.47
C SER A 144 11.16 10.40 -18.28
N VAL A 145 11.94 11.27 -17.65
CA VAL A 145 13.29 11.60 -18.12
C VAL A 145 14.22 10.40 -17.84
N PRO A 146 15.36 10.27 -18.55
CA PRO A 146 16.34 9.24 -18.23
C PRO A 146 16.85 9.37 -16.78
N GLU A 147 17.14 8.23 -16.18
CA GLU A 147 17.96 8.14 -14.96
C GLU A 147 19.45 8.22 -15.29
#